data_AF-A0A562TQV3-F1
#
_entry.id   AF-A0A562TQV3-F1
#
_cell.length_a   1.000
_cell.length_b   1.000
_cell.length_c   1.000
_cell.angle_alpha   90.00
_cell.angle_beta   90.00
_cell.angle_gamma   90.00
#
_symmetry.space_group_name_H-M   'P 1'
#
loop_
_entity.id
_entity.type
_entity.pdbx_description
1 polymer ?
#
loop_
_entity_poly.entity_id
_entity_poly.type
_entity_poly.pdbx_seq_one_letter_code
_entity_poly.pdbx_strand_id
1 'polypeptide(L)'
;MLLNLYYELLEHPYKDSSSSIGEHWSRIKLEILDDEKLLKTAFDIQWDLTVFLEWFLENEKTLLYEDIPTNINGTSIAKGVYDFYEKLDPDTIDEALINQVYDYRTRHEIWFALRGAKNVDNIFIGLLDSKITISFCNDINEWSYDVEVASFFKKVHLAFKEISSSI
;
A
#
# COMPACT_ATOMS: atom_id res chain seq x y z
N MET A 1 4.70 -9.15 -13.36
CA MET A 1 3.31 -9.37 -12.88
C MET A 1 2.55 -8.06 -12.98
N LEU A 2 1.22 -8.08 -12.88
CA LEU A 2 0.37 -6.88 -12.94
C LEU A 2 -0.36 -6.68 -11.60
N LEU A 3 -0.54 -5.42 -11.21
CA LEU A 3 -1.46 -5.07 -10.13
C LEU A 3 -2.86 -4.78 -10.69
N ASN A 4 -3.85 -5.39 -10.06
CA ASN A 4 -5.26 -5.17 -10.39
C ASN A 4 -6.00 -4.63 -9.18
N LEU A 5 -6.56 -3.43 -9.33
CA LEU A 5 -7.47 -2.83 -8.35
C LEU A 5 -8.90 -3.20 -8.72
N TYR A 6 -9.60 -3.82 -7.77
CA TYR A 6 -11.05 -4.01 -7.81
C TYR A 6 -11.68 -3.21 -6.67
N TYR A 7 -12.80 -2.56 -6.96
CA TYR A 7 -13.63 -1.95 -5.94
C TYR A 7 -15.11 -2.11 -6.26
N GLU A 8 -15.92 -2.10 -5.21
CA GLU A 8 -17.38 -2.14 -5.27
C GLU A 8 -17.91 -1.13 -4.25
N LEU A 9 -18.64 -0.11 -4.73
CA LEU A 9 -19.28 0.87 -3.85
C LEU A 9 -20.37 0.18 -3.02
N LEU A 10 -20.38 0.44 -1.72
CA LEU A 10 -21.29 -0.16 -0.76
C LEU A 10 -22.11 0.92 -0.04
N GLU A 11 -23.22 0.50 0.57
CA GLU A 11 -23.90 1.36 1.54
C GLU A 11 -23.03 1.50 2.80
N HIS A 12 -22.92 2.71 3.34
CA HIS A 12 -22.14 2.96 4.55
C HIS A 12 -22.69 2.15 5.74
N PRO A 13 -21.86 1.39 6.48
CA PRO A 13 -22.31 0.46 7.51
C PRO A 13 -22.89 1.18 8.74
N TYR A 14 -22.47 2.42 8.98
CA TYR A 14 -22.96 3.28 10.05
C TYR A 14 -23.92 4.31 9.47
N LYS A 15 -25.21 3.96 9.37
CA LYS A 15 -26.24 4.83 8.78
C LYS A 15 -26.55 6.08 9.61
N ASP A 16 -26.23 6.04 10.90
CA ASP A 16 -26.54 7.10 11.87
C ASP A 16 -25.35 8.05 12.13
N SER A 17 -24.16 7.72 11.64
CA SER A 17 -23.04 8.66 11.65
C SER A 17 -23.13 9.57 10.45
N SER A 18 -22.83 10.86 10.62
CA SER A 18 -22.55 11.74 9.49
C SER A 18 -21.34 11.17 8.75
N SER A 19 -21.56 10.47 7.63
CA SER A 19 -20.47 10.18 6.69
C SER A 19 -19.80 11.49 6.35
N SER A 20 -18.48 11.48 6.32
CA SER A 20 -17.75 12.68 5.92
C SER A 20 -18.12 13.01 4.47
N ILE A 21 -18.29 14.30 4.15
CA ILE A 21 -18.63 14.71 2.78
C ILE A 21 -17.51 14.21 1.86
N GLY A 22 -17.84 13.38 0.87
CA GLY A 22 -16.89 12.81 -0.10
C GLY A 22 -16.38 11.41 0.24
N GLU A 23 -16.84 10.79 1.33
CA GLU A 23 -16.52 9.41 1.68
C GLU A 23 -17.22 8.41 0.75
N HIS A 24 -16.45 7.47 0.19
CA HIS A 24 -16.95 6.42 -0.70
C HIS A 24 -16.70 5.04 -0.08
N TRP A 25 -17.60 4.63 0.83
CA TRP A 25 -17.49 3.31 1.46
C TRP A 25 -17.55 2.20 0.41
N SER A 26 -16.51 1.38 0.37
CA SER A 26 -16.33 0.40 -0.70
C SER A 26 -15.69 -0.88 -0.17
N ARG A 27 -15.98 -2.00 -0.83
CA ARG A 27 -15.07 -3.15 -0.79
C ARG A 27 -13.89 -2.85 -1.72
N ILE A 28 -12.66 -2.92 -1.21
CA ILE A 28 -11.43 -2.65 -1.94
C ILE A 28 -10.60 -3.93 -1.94
N LYS A 29 -10.16 -4.36 -3.13
CA LYS A 29 -9.30 -5.52 -3.31
C LYS A 29 -8.13 -5.19 -4.21
N LEU A 30 -6.93 -5.55 -3.77
CA LEU A 30 -5.72 -5.50 -4.58
C LEU A 30 -5.26 -6.91 -4.91
N GLU A 31 -5.11 -7.19 -6.19
CA GLU A 31 -4.71 -8.49 -6.72
C GLU A 31 -3.40 -8.37 -7.51
N ILE A 32 -2.62 -9.44 -7.45
CA ILE A 32 -1.40 -9.64 -8.21
C ILE A 32 -1.71 -10.72 -9.25
N LEU A 33 -1.52 -10.36 -10.52
CA LEU A 33 -1.80 -11.22 -11.66
C LEU A 33 -0.51 -11.64 -12.37
N ASP A 34 -0.45 -12.91 -12.77
CA ASP A 34 0.59 -13.45 -13.65
C ASP A 34 -0.07 -13.96 -14.93
N ASP A 35 0.30 -13.38 -16.08
CA ASP A 35 -0.37 -13.62 -17.37
C ASP A 35 -1.92 -13.58 -17.26
N GLU A 36 -2.45 -12.51 -16.66
CA GLU A 36 -3.88 -12.26 -16.40
C GLU A 36 -4.56 -13.26 -15.44
N LYS A 37 -3.83 -14.25 -14.90
CA LYS A 37 -4.35 -15.18 -13.91
C LYS A 37 -4.07 -14.65 -12.51
N LEU A 38 -5.06 -14.78 -11.63
CA LEU A 38 -4.90 -14.44 -10.22
C LEU A 38 -3.79 -15.31 -9.61
N LEU A 39 -2.69 -14.67 -9.23
CA LEU A 39 -1.61 -15.29 -8.48
C LEU A 39 -1.85 -15.14 -6.98
N LYS A 40 -2.22 -13.92 -6.56
CA LYS A 40 -2.42 -13.61 -5.13
C LYS A 40 -3.37 -12.43 -4.93
N THR A 41 -4.28 -12.56 -3.96
CA THR A 41 -4.96 -11.40 -3.37
C THR A 41 -4.05 -10.83 -2.29
N ALA A 42 -3.57 -9.59 -2.49
CA ALA A 42 -2.75 -8.88 -1.51
C ALA A 42 -3.60 -8.53 -0.28
N PHE A 43 -4.79 -7.98 -0.49
CA PHE A 43 -5.80 -7.76 0.54
C PHE A 43 -7.21 -7.65 -0.08
N ASP A 44 -8.24 -7.82 0.75
CA ASP A 44 -9.66 -7.67 0.42
C ASP A 44 -10.39 -7.14 1.67
N ILE A 45 -10.75 -5.85 1.66
CA ILE A 45 -11.28 -5.15 2.84
C ILE A 45 -12.45 -4.25 2.49
N GLN A 46 -13.12 -3.69 3.49
CA GLN A 46 -14.04 -2.57 3.31
C GLN A 46 -13.48 -1.31 3.95
N TRP A 47 -13.41 -0.22 3.19
CA TRP A 47 -12.87 1.06 3.64
C TRP A 47 -13.34 2.22 2.75
N ASP A 48 -12.94 3.44 3.10
CA ASP A 48 -13.12 4.60 2.24
C ASP A 48 -12.19 4.52 1.02
N LEU A 49 -12.81 4.36 -0.16
CA LEU A 49 -12.11 4.31 -1.44
C LEU A 49 -11.45 5.65 -1.79
N THR A 50 -12.02 6.79 -1.36
CA THR A 50 -11.45 8.11 -1.63
C THR A 50 -10.06 8.21 -1.03
N VAL A 51 -9.94 7.96 0.27
CA VAL A 51 -8.67 8.02 1.02
C VAL A 51 -7.63 7.06 0.41
N PHE A 52 -8.06 5.85 0.04
CA PHE A 52 -7.16 4.87 -0.56
C PHE A 52 -6.61 5.32 -1.92
N LEU A 53 -7.47 5.87 -2.79
CA LEU A 53 -7.04 6.37 -4.11
C LEU A 53 -6.18 7.64 -3.98
N GLU A 54 -6.55 8.56 -3.11
CA GLU A 54 -5.77 9.79 -2.83
C GLU A 54 -4.35 9.45 -2.40
N TRP A 55 -4.18 8.48 -1.49
CA TRP A 55 -2.85 8.04 -1.07
C TRP A 55 -1.99 7.55 -2.23
N PHE A 56 -2.55 6.77 -3.17
CA PHE A 56 -1.79 6.34 -4.35
C PHE A 56 -1.41 7.50 -5.26
N LEU A 57 -2.30 8.49 -5.42
CA LEU A 57 -2.04 9.66 -6.25
C LEU A 57 -0.99 10.59 -5.64
N GLU A 58 -1.07 10.83 -4.33
CA GLU A 58 -0.10 11.65 -3.59
C GLU A 58 1.30 11.03 -3.59
N ASN A 59 1.37 9.70 -3.52
CA ASN A 59 2.62 8.95 -3.42
C ASN A 59 3.10 8.34 -4.75
N GLU A 60 2.43 8.59 -5.89
CA GLU A 60 2.77 7.97 -7.18
C GLU A 60 4.26 8.18 -7.53
N LYS A 61 4.78 9.39 -7.36
CA LYS A 61 6.19 9.68 -7.66
C LYS A 61 7.15 8.97 -6.72
N THR A 62 6.86 8.93 -5.43
CA THR A 62 7.75 8.28 -4.47
C THR A 62 7.74 6.77 -4.66
N LEU A 63 6.57 6.17 -4.88
CA LEU A 63 6.45 4.75 -5.23
C LEU A 63 7.28 4.35 -6.45
N LEU A 64 7.40 5.23 -7.45
CA LEU A 64 8.11 4.96 -8.70
C LEU A 64 9.63 5.23 -8.64
N TYR A 65 10.08 6.13 -7.78
CA TYR A 65 11.43 6.70 -7.87
C TYR A 65 12.18 6.84 -6.54
N GLU A 66 11.52 6.67 -5.40
CA GLU A 66 12.18 6.70 -4.09
C GLU A 66 12.77 5.33 -3.77
N ASP A 67 14.09 5.29 -3.60
CA ASP A 67 14.80 4.09 -3.15
C ASP A 67 14.53 3.83 -1.66
N ILE A 68 14.57 2.55 -1.28
CA ILE A 68 14.58 2.17 0.13
C ILE A 68 15.78 2.82 0.86
N PRO A 69 15.61 3.30 2.11
CA PRO A 69 16.73 3.86 2.87
C PRO A 69 17.94 2.91 2.91
N THR A 70 19.14 3.44 2.64
CA THR A 70 20.38 2.65 2.40
C THR A 70 20.78 1.70 3.55
N ASN A 71 20.25 1.94 4.75
CA ASN A 71 20.55 1.14 5.93
C ASN A 71 19.56 -0.03 6.11
N ILE A 72 18.57 -0.14 5.22
CA ILE A 72 17.65 -1.25 5.15
C ILE A 72 18.14 -2.22 4.08
N ASN A 73 18.46 -3.45 4.49
CA ASN A 73 18.86 -4.53 3.60
C ASN A 73 17.86 -5.67 3.73
N GLY A 74 17.37 -6.18 2.60
CA GLY A 74 16.43 -7.29 2.58
C GLY A 74 16.27 -7.87 1.17
N THR A 75 15.79 -9.10 1.11
CA THR A 75 15.35 -9.76 -0.13
C THR A 75 14.10 -9.11 -0.73
N SER A 76 13.40 -8.29 0.06
CA SER A 76 12.24 -7.50 -0.31
C SER A 76 12.16 -6.24 0.55
N ILE A 77 11.37 -5.24 0.12
CA ILE A 77 11.14 -4.02 0.91
C ILE A 77 10.55 -4.38 2.28
N ALA A 78 9.51 -5.21 2.28
CA ALA A 78 8.85 -5.63 3.51
C ALA A 78 9.80 -6.37 4.46
N LYS A 79 10.64 -7.28 3.95
CA LYS A 79 11.62 -8.00 4.78
C LYS A 79 12.67 -7.06 5.35
N GLY A 80 13.16 -6.12 4.55
CA GLY A 80 14.13 -5.13 5.00
C GLY A 80 13.57 -4.28 6.14
N VAL A 81 12.36 -3.75 5.98
CA VAL A 81 11.71 -2.94 7.02
C VAL A 81 11.41 -3.77 8.27
N TYR A 82 10.95 -5.01 8.11
CA TYR A 82 10.74 -5.93 9.24
C TYR A 82 12.03 -6.18 10.02
N ASP A 83 13.11 -6.55 9.33
CA ASP A 83 14.41 -6.80 9.95
C ASP A 83 15.02 -5.56 10.61
N PHE A 84 14.74 -4.37 10.07
CA PHE A 84 15.16 -3.12 10.66
C PHE A 84 14.56 -2.96 12.07
N TYR A 85 13.24 -3.14 12.22
CA TYR A 85 12.58 -3.00 13.53
C TYR A 85 12.93 -4.14 14.50
N GLU A 86 13.07 -5.37 14.02
CA GLU A 86 13.45 -6.51 14.87
C GLU A 86 14.86 -6.39 15.47
N LYS A 87 15.75 -5.66 14.78
CA LYS A 87 17.13 -5.46 15.22
C LYS A 87 17.35 -4.13 15.95
N LEU A 88 16.29 -3.35 16.20
CA LEU A 88 16.42 -2.12 16.96
C LEU A 88 16.88 -2.44 18.39
N ASP A 89 18.03 -1.89 18.74
CA ASP A 89 18.57 -1.93 20.09
C ASP A 89 18.26 -0.59 20.78
N PRO A 90 17.48 -0.58 21.89
CA PRO A 90 17.17 0.62 22.64
C PRO A 90 18.40 1.40 23.12
N ASP A 91 19.53 0.72 23.33
CA ASP A 91 20.75 1.34 23.87
C ASP A 91 21.61 2.03 22.79
N THR A 92 21.36 1.74 21.51
CA THR A 92 22.13 2.25 20.36
C THR A 92 21.25 2.89 19.28
N ILE A 93 20.04 3.28 19.67
CA ILE A 93 18.99 3.73 18.76
C ILE A 93 19.39 5.02 18.01
N ASP A 94 19.33 4.97 16.67
CA ASP A 94 19.47 6.15 15.83
C ASP A 94 18.06 6.70 15.50
N GLU A 95 17.63 7.71 16.24
CA GLU A 95 16.31 8.35 16.06
C GLU A 95 16.13 8.94 14.66
N ALA A 96 17.19 9.48 14.05
CA ALA A 96 17.12 10.05 12.71
C ALA A 96 16.84 8.96 11.68
N LEU A 97 17.48 7.81 11.81
CA LEU A 97 17.22 6.66 10.97
C LEU A 97 15.79 6.12 11.16
N ILE A 98 15.30 6.03 12.40
CA ILE A 98 13.92 5.61 12.67
C ILE A 98 12.91 6.53 11.99
N ASN A 99 13.11 7.85 12.10
CA ASN A 99 12.25 8.83 11.44
C ASN A 99 12.30 8.66 9.92
N GLN A 100 13.48 8.45 9.35
CA GLN A 100 13.63 8.20 7.92
C GLN A 100 12.88 6.93 7.46
N VAL A 101 13.00 5.82 8.20
CA VAL A 101 12.28 4.57 7.88
C VAL A 101 10.77 4.77 8.06
N TYR A 102 10.33 5.47 9.11
CA TYR A 102 8.93 5.79 9.32
C TYR A 102 8.35 6.62 8.18
N ASP A 103 9.04 7.70 7.79
CA ASP A 103 8.64 8.56 6.69
C ASP A 103 8.52 7.76 5.39
N TYR A 104 9.50 6.91 5.08
CA TYR A 104 9.43 5.99 3.95
C TYR A 104 8.19 5.11 4.02
N ARG A 105 7.90 4.49 5.17
CA ARG A 105 6.71 3.67 5.34
C ARG A 105 5.41 4.43 5.06
N THR A 106 5.30 5.70 5.47
CA THR A 106 4.09 6.49 5.22
C THR A 106 3.72 6.61 3.75
N ARG A 107 4.72 6.51 2.85
CA ARG A 107 4.58 6.66 1.40
C ARG A 107 4.61 5.34 0.63
N HIS A 108 5.03 4.25 1.28
CA HIS A 108 5.28 2.95 0.62
C HIS A 108 4.52 1.78 1.24
N GLU A 109 4.01 1.90 2.48
CA GLU A 109 3.26 0.85 3.16
C GLU A 109 1.75 1.09 3.03
N ILE A 110 1.05 0.12 2.44
CA ILE A 110 -0.39 0.17 2.15
C ILE A 110 -1.23 0.38 3.41
N TRP A 111 -0.73 -0.04 4.58
CA TRP A 111 -1.36 0.25 5.87
C TRP A 111 -1.67 1.75 6.06
N PHE A 112 -0.82 2.66 5.56
CA PHE A 112 -1.07 4.09 5.69
C PHE A 112 -2.21 4.60 4.81
N ALA A 113 -2.42 3.99 3.64
CA ALA A 113 -3.58 4.25 2.78
C ALA A 113 -4.90 3.76 3.41
N LEU A 114 -4.81 2.79 4.32
CA LEU A 114 -5.93 2.08 4.92
C LEU A 114 -5.97 2.26 6.44
N ARG A 115 -5.40 3.36 6.95
CA ARG A 115 -5.21 3.57 8.37
C ARG A 115 -6.56 3.57 9.09
N GLY A 116 -6.72 2.66 10.04
CA GLY A 116 -7.97 2.47 10.79
C GLY A 116 -8.80 1.28 10.31
N ALA A 117 -8.49 0.73 9.14
CA ALA A 117 -9.02 -0.55 8.70
C ALA A 117 -8.50 -1.67 9.61
N LYS A 118 -9.34 -2.66 9.87
CA LYS A 118 -8.94 -3.85 10.63
C LYS A 118 -8.25 -4.84 9.70
N ASN A 119 -7.22 -5.53 10.21
CA ASN A 119 -6.55 -6.65 9.54
C ASN A 119 -5.93 -6.29 8.18
N VAL A 120 -5.37 -5.09 8.06
CA VAL A 120 -4.52 -4.76 6.91
C VAL A 120 -3.09 -5.17 7.24
N ASP A 121 -2.56 -6.06 6.43
CA ASP A 121 -1.20 -6.55 6.51
C ASP A 121 -0.18 -5.45 6.15
N ASN A 122 1.06 -5.57 6.66
CA ASN A 122 2.17 -4.67 6.35
C ASN A 122 2.69 -4.95 4.93
N ILE A 123 1.91 -4.54 3.94
CA ILE A 123 2.22 -4.71 2.51
C ILE A 123 2.89 -3.44 2.00
N PHE A 124 4.01 -3.62 1.34
CA PHE A 124 4.81 -2.55 0.77
C PHE A 124 4.73 -2.57 -0.75
N ILE A 125 4.70 -1.37 -1.35
CA ILE A 125 4.93 -1.16 -2.77
C ILE A 125 6.02 -0.10 -2.94
N GLY A 126 6.97 -0.32 -3.87
CA GLY A 126 8.03 0.65 -4.10
C GLY A 126 9.15 0.14 -4.99
N LEU A 127 10.13 1.00 -5.22
CA LEU A 127 11.31 0.69 -6.01
C LEU A 127 12.32 -0.13 -5.19
N LEU A 128 12.78 -1.24 -5.77
CA LEU A 128 13.88 -2.05 -5.26
C LEU A 128 14.72 -2.54 -6.45
N ASP A 129 16.03 -2.29 -6.42
CA ASP A 129 16.96 -2.70 -7.47
C ASP A 129 16.50 -2.37 -8.90
N SER A 130 16.04 -1.13 -9.10
CA SER A 130 15.50 -0.62 -10.39
C SER A 130 14.19 -1.26 -10.88
N LYS A 131 13.47 -1.99 -10.02
CA LYS A 131 12.16 -2.57 -10.33
C LYS A 131 11.12 -2.18 -9.28
N ILE A 132 9.88 -2.00 -9.72
CA ILE A 132 8.78 -1.83 -8.77
C ILE A 132 8.39 -3.20 -8.23
N THR A 133 8.34 -3.29 -6.90
CA THR A 133 8.01 -4.52 -6.18
C THR A 133 6.81 -4.29 -5.30
N ILE A 134 6.00 -5.33 -5.11
CA ILE A 134 5.04 -5.43 -4.03
C ILE A 134 5.46 -6.59 -3.13
N SER A 135 5.51 -6.36 -1.82
CA SER A 135 6.04 -7.34 -0.87
C SER A 135 5.35 -7.29 0.47
N PHE A 136 5.45 -8.38 1.21
CA PHE A 136 4.91 -8.56 2.55
C PHE A 136 5.84 -9.46 3.34
N CYS A 137 5.97 -9.16 4.64
CA CYS A 137 6.73 -9.96 5.57
C CYS A 137 6.12 -9.85 6.96
N ASN A 138 5.99 -10.99 7.64
CA ASN A 138 5.75 -11.08 9.07
C ASN A 138 6.51 -12.29 9.65
N ASP A 139 6.29 -12.60 10.93
CA ASP A 139 6.96 -13.70 11.65
C ASP A 139 6.76 -15.09 11.01
N ILE A 140 5.72 -15.26 10.18
CA ILE A 140 5.26 -16.57 9.69
C ILE A 140 5.49 -16.71 8.17
N ASN A 141 5.26 -15.64 7.41
CA ASN A 141 5.15 -15.66 5.96
C ASN A 141 5.87 -14.46 5.33
N GLU A 142 6.44 -14.70 4.15
CA GLU A 142 7.03 -13.67 3.29
C GLU A 142 6.64 -13.92 1.83
N TRP A 143 6.40 -12.85 1.08
CA TRP A 143 6.31 -12.91 -0.38
C TRP A 143 6.74 -11.58 -1.00
N SER A 144 7.24 -11.64 -2.23
CA SER A 144 7.68 -10.47 -3.00
C SER A 144 7.52 -10.74 -4.49
N TYR A 145 7.07 -9.74 -5.23
CA TYR A 145 6.80 -9.84 -6.66
C TYR A 145 7.21 -8.57 -7.40
N ASP A 146 7.91 -8.75 -8.53
CA ASP A 146 8.17 -7.69 -9.50
C ASP A 146 6.88 -7.37 -10.28
N VAL A 147 6.45 -6.11 -10.25
CA VAL A 147 5.20 -5.66 -10.84
C VAL A 147 5.39 -4.52 -11.83
N GLU A 148 4.62 -4.56 -12.92
CA GLU A 148 4.40 -3.42 -13.82
C GLU A 148 3.21 -2.62 -13.26
N VAL A 149 3.37 -1.30 -13.14
CA VAL A 149 2.41 -0.45 -12.41
C VAL A 149 1.82 0.67 -13.26
N ALA A 150 2.28 0.91 -14.49
CA ALA A 150 1.74 1.96 -15.34
C ALA A 150 0.26 1.71 -15.67
N SER A 151 -0.11 0.46 -15.93
CA SER A 151 -1.51 0.07 -16.12
C SER A 151 -2.35 0.23 -14.85
N PHE A 152 -1.77 -0.02 -13.68
CA PHE A 152 -2.40 0.14 -12.38
C PHE A 152 -2.66 1.62 -12.05
N PHE A 153 -1.67 2.51 -12.17
CA PHE A 153 -1.87 3.93 -11.90
C PHE A 153 -2.91 4.55 -12.84
N LYS A 154 -2.94 4.14 -14.13
CA LYS A 154 -4.03 4.55 -15.03
C LYS A 154 -5.42 4.20 -14.48
N LYS A 155 -5.59 3.01 -13.89
CA LYS A 155 -6.85 2.61 -13.23
C LYS A 155 -7.14 3.45 -11.99
N VAL A 156 -6.14 3.74 -11.16
CA VAL A 156 -6.27 4.62 -9.98
C VAL A 156 -6.77 6.01 -10.40
N HIS A 157 -6.14 6.63 -11.40
CA HIS A 157 -6.55 7.94 -11.94
C HIS A 157 -7.99 7.94 -12.47
N LEU A 158 -8.38 6.88 -13.18
CA LEU A 158 -9.75 6.74 -13.71
C LEU A 158 -10.77 6.56 -12.59
N ALA A 159 -10.49 5.68 -11.63
CA ALA A 159 -11.34 5.43 -10.48
C ALA A 159 -11.56 6.69 -9.64
N PHE A 160 -10.48 7.45 -9.38
CA PHE A 160 -10.57 8.69 -8.62
C PHE A 160 -11.47 9.72 -9.33
N LYS A 161 -11.29 9.87 -10.65
CA LYS A 161 -12.13 10.76 -11.45
C LYS A 161 -13.61 10.36 -11.45
N GLU A 162 -13.90 9.06 -11.49
CA GLU A 162 -15.27 8.53 -11.45
C GLU A 162 -15.97 8.91 -10.14
N ILE A 163 -15.31 8.66 -8.99
CA ILE A 163 -15.90 8.96 -7.69
C ILE A 163 -15.98 10.46 -7.40
N SER A 164 -15.01 11.26 -7.85
CA SER A 164 -15.08 12.73 -7.71
C SER A 164 -16.18 13.38 -8.56
N SER A 165 -16.60 12.72 -9.65
CA SER A 165 -17.70 13.21 -10.51
C SER A 165 -19.08 12.82 -9.97
N SER A 166 -19.14 11.99 -8.94
CA SER A 166 -20.38 11.47 -8.33
C SER A 166 -20.87 12.29 -7.12
N ILE A 167 -20.13 13.36 -6.78
CA ILE A 167 -20.43 14.34 -5.72
C ILE A 167 -21.15 15.55 -6.35
#